data_AF-A0A946QDL3-F1
#
_entry.id   AF-A0A946QDL3-F1
#
_cell.length_a   1.000
_cell.length_b   1.000
_cell.length_c   1.000
_cell.angle_alpha   90.00
_cell.angle_beta   90.00
_cell.angle_gamma   90.00
#
_symmetry.space_group_name_H-M   'P 1'
#
loop_
_entity.id
_entity.type
_entity.pdbx_description
1 polymer ?
#
loop_
_entity_poly.entity_id
_entity_poly.type
_entity_poly.pdbx_seq_one_letter_code
_entity_poly.pdbx_strand_id
1 'polypeptide(L)'
;MPTNEEVYNSIKEILIEALACDDDEISEGATLVGDLGAESIDFLDIVFNLEQNFSIDIDRSELFPEDILTNEEYVQDGVVSEAGLTALGKRMPFMDLSTFSNDPRIADFGNLMTVGDLCKFVVNKTSSAEEAPADEAPADTSFADEAPADEAPADEAPADTSFAEEDE
;
A
#
# COMPACT_ATOMS: atom_id res chain seq x y z
N MET A 1 17.70 -7.46 -4.66
CA MET A 1 16.42 -8.21 -4.70
C MET A 1 16.35 -9.12 -3.49
N PRO A 2 15.32 -9.01 -2.64
CA PRO A 2 15.09 -9.96 -1.56
C PRO A 2 14.84 -11.36 -2.13
N THR A 3 15.31 -12.39 -1.44
CA THR A 3 15.05 -13.79 -1.81
C THR A 3 13.59 -14.16 -1.53
N ASN A 4 13.07 -15.21 -2.18
CA ASN A 4 11.69 -15.68 -1.93
C ASN A 4 11.47 -16.01 -0.44
N GLU A 5 12.48 -16.55 0.23
CA GLU A 5 12.42 -16.86 1.67
C GLU A 5 12.34 -15.60 2.53
N GLU A 6 13.11 -14.56 2.21
CA GLU A 6 13.02 -13.26 2.89
C GLU A 6 11.64 -12.60 2.67
N VAL A 7 11.15 -12.62 1.43
CA VAL A 7 9.82 -12.08 1.10
C VAL A 7 8.72 -12.83 1.86
N TYR A 8 8.79 -14.16 1.88
CA TYR A 8 7.83 -14.99 2.59
C TYR A 8 7.83 -14.71 4.10
N ASN A 9 9.01 -14.63 4.73
CA ASN A 9 9.10 -14.34 6.16
C ASN A 9 8.54 -12.95 6.51
N SER A 10 8.84 -11.92 5.72
CA SER A 10 8.26 -10.58 5.93
C SER A 10 6.75 -10.56 5.71
N ILE A 11 6.24 -11.23 4.66
CA ILE A 11 4.80 -11.36 4.44
C ILE A 11 4.13 -12.10 5.60
N LYS A 12 4.77 -13.15 6.11
CA LYS A 12 4.28 -13.91 7.25
C LYS A 12 4.10 -13.03 8.48
N GLU A 13 5.11 -12.23 8.84
CA GLU A 13 5.02 -11.29 9.95
C GLU A 13 3.88 -10.27 9.75
N ILE A 14 3.77 -9.71 8.55
CA ILE A 14 2.71 -8.76 8.20
C ILE A 14 1.32 -9.39 8.36
N LEU A 15 1.14 -10.64 7.91
CA LEU A 15 -0.13 -11.36 8.02
C LEU A 15 -0.47 -11.68 9.48
N ILE A 16 0.50 -12.09 10.31
CA ILE A 16 0.31 -12.31 11.75
C ILE A 16 -0.17 -11.02 12.42
N GLU A 17 0.45 -9.88 12.09
CA GLU A 17 0.10 -8.60 12.69
C GLU A 17 -1.27 -8.08 12.20
N ALA A 18 -1.55 -8.17 10.90
CA ALA A 18 -2.77 -7.65 10.30
C ALA A 18 -4.00 -8.52 10.62
N LEU A 19 -3.85 -9.85 10.58
CA LEU A 19 -4.95 -10.80 10.77
C LEU A 19 -5.04 -11.35 12.20
N ALA A 20 -4.06 -11.04 13.06
CA ALA A 20 -3.95 -11.61 14.40
C ALA A 20 -4.03 -13.15 14.43
N CYS A 21 -3.44 -13.79 13.41
CA CYS A 21 -3.38 -15.25 13.25
C CYS A 21 -2.05 -15.84 13.74
N ASP A 22 -2.02 -17.16 13.93
CA ASP A 22 -0.80 -17.85 14.38
C ASP A 22 0.14 -18.18 13.21
N ASP A 23 1.44 -18.25 13.50
CA ASP A 23 2.51 -18.59 12.54
C ASP A 23 2.27 -19.95 11.83
N ASP A 24 1.66 -20.89 12.54
CA ASP A 24 1.33 -22.23 12.05
C ASP A 24 0.14 -22.25 11.07
N GLU A 25 -0.70 -21.21 11.05
CA GLU A 25 -1.84 -21.09 10.13
C GLU A 25 -1.41 -20.58 8.76
N ILE A 26 -0.29 -19.85 8.71
CA ILE A 26 0.22 -19.25 7.48
C ILE A 26 1.03 -20.28 6.69
N SER A 27 0.47 -20.70 5.55
CA SER A 27 1.14 -21.54 4.56
C SER A 27 1.00 -20.93 3.17
N GLU A 28 1.93 -21.25 2.25
CA GLU A 28 1.88 -20.73 0.87
C GLU A 28 0.55 -21.02 0.15
N GLY A 29 -0.12 -22.13 0.51
CA GLY A 29 -1.41 -22.51 -0.05
C GLY A 29 -2.62 -22.00 0.73
N ALA A 30 -2.43 -21.35 1.89
CA ALA A 30 -3.54 -20.80 2.67
C ALA A 30 -4.15 -19.62 1.94
N THR A 31 -5.47 -19.60 1.87
CA THR A 31 -6.26 -18.50 1.29
C THR A 31 -6.45 -17.40 2.32
N LEU A 32 -6.28 -16.14 1.91
CA LEU A 32 -6.38 -14.99 2.79
C LEU A 32 -7.78 -14.88 3.41
N VAL A 33 -8.83 -15.00 2.60
CA VAL A 33 -10.22 -14.92 3.09
C VAL A 33 -10.72 -16.26 3.64
N GLY A 34 -10.44 -17.36 2.95
CA GLY A 34 -11.02 -18.66 3.27
C GLY A 34 -10.39 -19.35 4.48
N ASP A 35 -9.06 -19.34 4.57
CA ASP A 35 -8.31 -20.01 5.64
C ASP A 35 -7.93 -19.02 6.76
N LEU A 36 -7.42 -17.83 6.40
CA LEU A 36 -6.96 -16.84 7.36
C LEU A 36 -8.04 -15.83 7.79
N GLY A 37 -9.22 -15.85 7.17
CA GLY A 37 -10.36 -15.02 7.57
C GLY A 37 -10.22 -13.53 7.30
N ALA A 38 -9.35 -13.12 6.37
CA ALA A 38 -9.12 -11.72 6.04
C ALA A 38 -10.39 -11.01 5.56
N GLU A 39 -10.71 -9.89 6.20
CA GLU A 39 -11.78 -8.99 5.82
C GLU A 39 -11.27 -7.85 4.93
N SER A 40 -12.21 -7.12 4.30
CA SER A 40 -11.90 -6.00 3.41
C SER A 40 -11.04 -4.90 4.03
N ILE A 41 -11.05 -4.76 5.37
CA ILE A 41 -10.23 -3.80 6.10
C ILE A 41 -8.80 -4.34 6.22
N ASP A 42 -8.65 -5.61 6.58
CA ASP A 42 -7.35 -6.26 6.73
C ASP A 42 -6.53 -6.22 5.44
N PHE A 43 -7.18 -6.33 4.28
CA PHE A 43 -6.50 -6.15 2.99
C PHE A 43 -5.83 -4.78 2.85
N LEU A 44 -6.44 -3.71 3.35
CA LEU A 44 -5.85 -2.37 3.29
C LEU A 44 -4.62 -2.30 4.19
N ASP A 45 -4.68 -2.89 5.38
CA ASP A 45 -3.56 -2.93 6.32
C ASP A 45 -2.41 -3.81 5.81
N ILE A 46 -2.71 -4.97 5.21
CA ILE A 46 -1.72 -5.84 4.58
C ILE A 46 -1.02 -5.08 3.45
N VAL A 47 -1.78 -4.48 2.53
CA VAL A 47 -1.21 -3.71 1.40
C VAL A 47 -0.33 -2.59 1.92
N PHE A 48 -0.82 -1.78 2.84
CA PHE A 48 -0.06 -0.68 3.41
C PHE A 48 1.27 -1.17 4.02
N ASN A 49 1.24 -2.25 4.81
CA ASN A 49 2.46 -2.82 5.38
C ASN A 49 3.43 -3.35 4.32
N LEU A 50 2.94 -3.97 3.24
CA LEU A 50 3.78 -4.43 2.13
C LEU A 50 4.45 -3.27 1.41
N GLU A 51 3.71 -2.19 1.12
CA GLU A 51 4.25 -0.98 0.51
C GLU A 51 5.37 -0.38 1.37
N GLN A 52 5.15 -0.28 2.70
CA GLN A 52 6.17 0.24 3.62
C GLN A 52 7.40 -0.69 3.74
N ASN A 53 7.21 -2.00 3.83
CA ASN A 53 8.30 -2.96 4.03
C ASN A 53 9.16 -3.14 2.77
N PHE A 54 8.54 -3.14 1.59
CA PHE A 54 9.21 -3.42 0.33
C PHE A 54 9.45 -2.17 -0.53
N SER A 55 9.00 -0.99 -0.09
CA SER A 55 9.09 0.28 -0.84
C SER A 55 8.53 0.14 -2.26
N ILE A 56 7.34 -0.44 -2.36
CA ILE A 56 6.58 -0.64 -3.61
C ILE A 56 5.25 0.10 -3.53
N ASP A 57 4.70 0.48 -4.68
CA ASP A 57 3.32 0.98 -4.81
C ASP A 57 2.43 -0.15 -5.33
N ILE A 58 1.32 -0.40 -4.64
CA ILE A 58 0.35 -1.45 -4.95
C ILE A 58 -1.02 -0.80 -5.15
N ASP A 59 -1.46 -0.72 -6.41
CA ASP A 59 -2.80 -0.25 -6.71
C ASP A 59 -3.84 -1.30 -6.31
N ARG A 60 -4.95 -0.85 -5.69
CA ARG A 60 -6.07 -1.74 -5.35
C ARG A 60 -6.58 -2.53 -6.56
N SER A 61 -6.59 -1.90 -7.74
CA SER A 61 -6.98 -2.51 -9.01
C SER A 61 -6.07 -3.65 -9.49
N GLU A 62 -4.87 -3.81 -8.91
CA GLU A 62 -3.97 -4.94 -9.18
C GLU A 62 -4.34 -6.17 -8.37
N LEU A 63 -4.86 -5.98 -7.16
CA LEU A 63 -5.28 -7.08 -6.27
C LEU A 63 -6.76 -7.42 -6.47
N PHE A 64 -7.58 -6.38 -6.63
CA PHE A 64 -9.01 -6.46 -6.84
C PHE A 64 -9.36 -5.66 -8.10
N PRO A 65 -9.36 -6.29 -9.29
CA PRO A 65 -9.73 -5.63 -10.53
C PRO A 65 -11.24 -5.39 -10.58
N GLU A 66 -11.71 -4.43 -9.78
CA GLU A 66 -13.12 -4.03 -9.65
C GLU A 66 -13.70 -3.68 -11.02
N ASP A 67 -12.90 -3.08 -11.91
CA ASP A 67 -13.32 -2.73 -13.28
C ASP A 67 -13.61 -3.96 -14.17
N ILE A 68 -13.10 -5.14 -13.82
CA ILE A 68 -13.46 -6.40 -14.49
C ILE A 68 -14.64 -7.05 -13.74
N LEU A 69 -14.57 -7.11 -12.42
CA LEU A 69 -15.54 -7.83 -11.57
C LEU A 69 -16.90 -7.12 -11.45
N THR A 70 -17.01 -5.85 -11.83
CA THR A 70 -18.26 -5.08 -11.81
C THR A 70 -18.80 -4.76 -13.21
N ASN A 71 -18.09 -5.18 -14.26
CA ASN A 71 -18.43 -4.84 -15.63
C ASN A 71 -19.33 -5.90 -16.27
N GLU A 72 -20.48 -5.47 -16.76
CA GLU A 72 -21.52 -6.31 -17.38
C GLU A 72 -21.04 -7.07 -18.64
N GLU A 73 -19.97 -6.60 -19.29
CA GLU A 73 -19.34 -7.30 -20.42
C GLU A 73 -18.57 -8.54 -19.95
N TYR A 74 -17.95 -8.45 -18.77
CA TYR A 74 -17.12 -9.49 -18.18
C TYR A 74 -17.87 -10.33 -17.16
N VAL A 75 -19.02 -9.87 -16.68
CA VAL A 75 -19.78 -10.47 -15.59
C VAL A 75 -21.24 -10.56 -15.95
N GLN A 76 -21.80 -11.76 -15.85
CA GLN A 76 -23.23 -12.02 -16.06
C GLN A 76 -23.75 -12.89 -14.93
N ASP A 77 -24.84 -12.46 -14.29
CA ASP A 77 -25.48 -13.20 -13.19
C ASP A 77 -24.53 -13.57 -12.03
N GLY A 78 -23.54 -12.71 -11.75
CA GLY A 78 -22.53 -12.94 -10.70
C GLY A 78 -21.41 -13.90 -11.09
N VAL A 79 -21.37 -14.31 -12.36
CA VAL A 79 -20.38 -15.23 -12.93
C VAL A 79 -19.52 -14.48 -13.95
N VAL A 80 -18.20 -14.65 -13.87
CA VAL A 80 -17.24 -14.07 -14.80
C VAL A 80 -17.27 -14.86 -16.11
N SER A 81 -17.43 -14.16 -17.23
CA SER A 81 -17.44 -14.72 -18.58
C SER A 81 -16.03 -15.11 -19.03
N GLU A 82 -15.91 -15.85 -20.14
CA GLU A 82 -14.62 -16.22 -20.74
C GLU A 82 -13.73 -15.01 -21.08
N ALA A 83 -14.36 -13.90 -21.51
CA ALA A 83 -13.67 -12.64 -21.75
C ALA A 83 -13.14 -12.04 -20.45
N GLY A 84 -13.94 -12.10 -19.37
CA GLY A 84 -13.53 -11.65 -18.04
C GLY A 84 -12.38 -12.48 -17.49
N LEU A 85 -12.45 -13.81 -17.59
CA LEU A 85 -11.35 -14.71 -17.19
C LEU A 85 -10.05 -14.41 -17.95
N THR A 86 -10.15 -14.15 -19.25
CA THR A 86 -9.00 -13.76 -20.06
C THR A 86 -8.42 -12.42 -19.61
N ALA A 87 -9.27 -11.45 -19.27
CA ALA A 87 -8.83 -10.15 -18.76
C ALA A 87 -8.18 -10.28 -17.36
N LEU A 88 -8.78 -11.07 -16.46
CA LEU A 88 -8.23 -11.37 -15.12
C LEU A 88 -6.86 -12.03 -15.23
N GLY A 89 -6.71 -13.06 -16.07
CA GLY A 89 -5.43 -13.75 -16.23
C GLY A 89 -4.32 -12.88 -16.81
N LYS A 90 -4.66 -11.89 -17.64
CA LYS A 90 -3.68 -10.89 -18.13
C LYS A 90 -3.27 -9.91 -17.05
N ARG A 91 -4.19 -9.54 -16.16
CA ARG A 91 -3.98 -8.52 -15.14
C ARG A 91 -3.28 -9.07 -13.90
N MET A 92 -3.58 -10.31 -13.56
CA MET A 92 -3.03 -11.02 -12.40
C MET A 92 -2.35 -12.32 -12.84
N PRO A 93 -1.21 -12.24 -13.56
CA PRO A 93 -0.48 -13.44 -14.00
C PRO A 93 0.14 -14.22 -12.82
N PHE A 94 0.16 -13.62 -11.63
CA PHE A 94 0.66 -14.23 -10.40
C PHE A 94 -0.37 -15.16 -9.72
N MET A 95 -1.65 -15.06 -10.08
CA MET A 95 -2.74 -15.82 -9.45
C MET A 95 -3.13 -17.04 -10.28
N ASP A 96 -3.34 -18.18 -9.61
CA ASP A 96 -3.81 -19.39 -10.27
C ASP A 96 -5.35 -19.39 -10.42
N LEU A 97 -5.81 -19.06 -11.63
CA LEU A 97 -7.24 -19.06 -11.98
C LEU A 97 -7.75 -20.43 -12.48
N SER A 98 -6.92 -21.48 -12.43
CA SER A 98 -7.28 -22.80 -12.98
C SER A 98 -8.48 -23.42 -12.26
N THR A 99 -8.53 -23.29 -10.94
CA THR A 99 -9.66 -23.74 -10.12
C THR A 99 -10.88 -22.87 -10.33
N PHE A 100 -10.69 -21.54 -10.33
CA PHE A 100 -11.75 -20.55 -10.55
C PHE A 100 -12.47 -20.72 -11.90
N SER A 101 -11.75 -21.08 -12.96
CA SER A 101 -12.31 -21.24 -14.30
C SER A 101 -13.41 -22.33 -14.38
N ASN A 102 -13.51 -23.23 -13.39
CA ASN A 102 -14.56 -24.25 -13.35
C ASN A 102 -15.89 -23.75 -12.77
N ASP A 103 -15.85 -22.79 -11.84
CA ASP A 103 -17.03 -22.12 -11.27
C ASP A 103 -16.67 -20.64 -10.98
N PRO A 104 -16.64 -19.79 -12.03
CA PRO A 104 -16.02 -18.47 -11.95
C PRO A 104 -16.95 -17.43 -11.32
N ARG A 105 -17.35 -17.64 -10.07
CA ARG A 105 -18.28 -16.75 -9.36
C ARG A 105 -17.52 -15.63 -8.66
N ILE A 106 -18.01 -14.40 -8.79
CA ILE A 106 -17.36 -13.25 -8.14
C ILE A 106 -17.30 -13.40 -6.62
N ALA A 107 -18.32 -14.02 -6.02
CA ALA A 107 -18.34 -14.28 -4.58
C ALA A 107 -17.16 -15.14 -4.12
N ASP A 108 -16.67 -16.03 -4.98
CA ASP A 108 -15.55 -16.93 -4.69
C ASP A 108 -14.20 -16.31 -5.07
N PHE A 109 -14.20 -15.20 -5.83
CA PHE A 109 -12.97 -14.56 -6.30
C PHE A 109 -12.07 -14.10 -5.13
N GLY A 110 -12.65 -13.54 -4.07
CA GLY A 110 -11.89 -13.12 -2.89
C GLY A 110 -11.18 -14.28 -2.18
N ASN A 111 -11.70 -15.50 -2.30
CA ASN A 111 -11.13 -16.70 -1.68
C ASN A 111 -9.98 -17.31 -2.50
N LEU A 112 -9.68 -16.80 -3.69
CA LEU A 112 -8.61 -17.32 -4.53
C LEU A 112 -7.22 -16.84 -4.08
N MET A 113 -7.17 -15.70 -3.39
CA MET A 113 -5.90 -15.09 -3.06
C MET A 113 -5.19 -15.89 -1.98
N THR A 114 -4.07 -16.52 -2.33
CA THR A 114 -3.23 -17.26 -1.39
C THR A 114 -2.05 -16.44 -0.90
N VAL A 115 -1.47 -16.85 0.23
CA VAL A 115 -0.21 -16.28 0.74
C VAL A 115 0.91 -16.42 -0.30
N GLY A 116 0.97 -17.55 -1.00
CA GLY A 116 1.96 -17.79 -2.05
C GLY A 116 1.80 -16.84 -3.24
N ASP A 117 0.57 -16.51 -3.63
CA ASP A 117 0.32 -15.54 -4.72
C ASP A 117 0.73 -14.12 -4.31
N LEU A 118 0.52 -13.76 -3.05
CA LEU A 118 1.01 -12.49 -2.48
C LEU A 118 2.54 -12.41 -2.51
N CYS A 119 3.23 -13.51 -2.16
CA CYS A 119 4.69 -13.60 -2.26
C CYS A 119 5.18 -13.40 -3.70
N LYS A 120 4.57 -14.11 -4.67
CA LYS A 120 4.91 -13.96 -6.09
C LYS A 120 4.67 -12.53 -6.58
N PHE A 121 3.57 -11.90 -6.16
CA PHE A 121 3.24 -10.53 -6.51
C PHE A 121 4.32 -9.56 -6.01
N VAL A 122 4.72 -9.65 -4.75
CA VAL A 122 5.78 -8.80 -4.16
C VAL A 122 7.12 -9.05 -4.83
N VAL A 123 7.50 -10.30 -5.08
CA VAL A 123 8.74 -10.62 -5.82
C VAL A 123 8.70 -10.01 -7.22
N ASN A 124 7.58 -10.10 -7.92
CA ASN A 124 7.43 -9.53 -9.25
C ASN A 124 7.49 -7.99 -9.23
N LYS A 125 6.84 -7.34 -8.26
CA LYS A 125 6.89 -5.87 -8.07
C LYS A 125 8.29 -5.38 -7.71
N THR A 126 8.95 -6.01 -6.74
CA THR A 126 10.32 -5.66 -6.33
C THR A 126 11.34 -5.94 -7.44
N SER A 127 11.09 -6.93 -8.31
CA SER A 127 11.92 -7.16 -9.50
C SER A 127 11.68 -6.12 -10.61
N SER A 128 10.45 -5.60 -10.73
CA SER A 128 10.09 -4.62 -11.74
C SER A 128 10.37 -3.16 -11.32
N ALA A 129 10.51 -2.90 -10.01
CA ALA A 129 10.84 -1.59 -9.46
C ALA A 129 12.30 -1.17 -9.70
N GLU A 130 13.21 -2.10 -10.03
CA GLU A 130 14.60 -1.78 -10.37
C GLU A 130 14.74 -1.13 -11.78
N GLU A 131 13.65 -1.02 -12.56
CA GLU A 131 13.66 -0.39 -13.90
C GLU A 131 12.93 0.96 -13.99
N ALA A 132 12.51 1.57 -12.88
CA ALA A 132 12.01 2.95 -12.89
C ALA A 132 13.18 3.94 -12.69
N PRO A 133 13.55 4.77 -13.69
CA PRO A 133 14.41 5.90 -13.41
C PRO A 133 13.66 6.81 -12.44
N ALA A 134 14.37 7.25 -11.40
CA ALA A 134 13.97 8.39 -10.59
C ALA A 134 13.68 9.56 -11.53
N ASP A 135 12.40 9.79 -11.85
CA ASP A 135 11.97 10.99 -12.53
C ASP A 135 12.07 12.13 -11.52
N GLU A 136 13.21 12.78 -11.62
CA GLU A 136 13.63 14.00 -10.99
C GLU A 136 12.50 15.04 -11.01
N ALA A 137 11.81 15.22 -9.89
CA ALA A 137 11.17 16.50 -9.61
C ALA A 137 12.23 17.40 -8.98
N PRO A 138 12.77 18.42 -9.67
CA PRO A 138 13.55 19.43 -9.01
C PRO A 138 12.65 20.15 -8.01
N ALA A 139 12.99 20.07 -6.72
CA ALA A 139 12.47 21.01 -5.75
C ALA A 139 12.90 22.41 -6.20
N ASP A 140 11.95 23.12 -6.80
CA ASP A 140 12.08 24.46 -7.32
C ASP A 140 12.65 25.39 -6.23
N THR A 141 13.93 25.70 -6.37
CA THR A 141 14.61 26.76 -5.63
C THR A 141 14.24 28.10 -6.24
N SER A 142 13.16 28.74 -5.80
CA SER A 142 12.93 30.14 -6.16
C SER A 142 12.04 30.93 -5.18
N PHE A 143 12.47 31.10 -3.93
CA PHE A 143 12.08 32.30 -3.15
C PHE A 143 13.28 32.82 -2.35
N ALA A 144 14.13 33.60 -3.03
CA ALA A 144 15.09 34.49 -2.41
C ALA A 144 14.94 35.88 -3.07
N ASP A 145 14.04 36.66 -2.50
CA ASP A 145 13.76 38.09 -2.72
C ASP A 145 13.28 38.56 -1.33
N GLU A 146 13.82 39.52 -0.59
CA GLU A 146 14.79 40.58 -0.79
C GLU A 146 15.26 41.00 0.63
N ALA A 147 16.40 41.68 0.75
CA ALA A 147 17.18 41.97 1.96
C ALA A 147 16.56 43.03 2.94
N PRO A 148 17.32 43.64 3.87
CA PRO A 148 17.70 43.13 5.18
C PRO A 148 17.08 43.95 6.34
N ALA A 149 16.85 43.32 7.50
CA ALA A 149 16.51 44.04 8.73
C ALA A 149 17.78 44.64 9.35
N ASP A 150 17.80 45.97 9.39
CA ASP A 150 18.79 46.86 9.98
C ASP A 150 18.92 46.60 11.50
N GLU A 151 20.08 46.07 11.91
CA GLU A 151 20.47 45.95 13.30
C GLU A 151 21.27 47.22 13.68
N ALA A 152 20.64 48.11 14.45
CA ALA A 152 21.33 49.16 15.19
C ALA A 152 21.20 48.87 16.70
N PRO A 153 22.32 48.70 17.44
CA PRO A 153 22.28 48.52 18.89
C PRO A 153 22.15 49.88 19.59
N ALA A 154 21.12 50.04 20.40
CA ALA A 154 21.00 51.17 21.33
C ALA A 154 21.38 50.72 22.75
N ASP A 155 22.68 50.93 23.01
CA ASP A 155 23.36 51.35 24.22
C ASP A 155 22.55 51.51 25.53
N GLU A 156 23.22 51.05 26.59
CA GLU A 156 22.86 50.93 28.00
C GLU A 156 22.77 52.28 28.76
N ALA A 157 21.61 52.54 29.38
CA ALA A 157 21.37 53.29 30.65
C ALA A 157 21.80 54.80 30.71
N PRO A 158 21.29 55.65 31.65
CA PRO A 158 21.13 55.38 33.07
C PRO A 158 19.82 55.87 33.73
N ALA A 159 19.80 55.56 35.03
CA ALA A 159 18.88 55.84 36.12
C ALA A 159 18.28 57.27 36.25
N ASP A 160 17.43 57.38 37.29
CA ASP A 160 16.81 58.59 37.87
C ASP A 160 15.51 59.04 37.14
N THR A 161 14.36 59.34 37.74
CA THR A 161 13.98 59.58 39.14
C THR A 161 12.44 59.60 39.24
N SER A 162 11.90 59.14 40.39
CA SER A 162 10.72 59.67 41.12
C SER A 162 9.38 60.00 40.43
N PHE A 163 8.29 59.33 40.90
CA PHE A 163 7.01 59.85 41.46
C PHE A 163 5.91 58.76 41.22
N ALA A 164 5.45 58.00 42.22
CA ALA A 164 4.44 58.34 43.23
C ALA A 164 3.13 58.90 42.64
N GLU A 165 2.09 58.06 42.50
CA GLU A 165 0.93 58.00 43.41
C GLU A 165 -0.12 57.01 42.89
N GLU A 166 -0.69 56.25 43.83
CA GLU A 166 -1.83 55.35 43.69
C GLU A 166 -3.16 56.16 43.68
N ASP A 167 -4.18 55.53 43.09
CA ASP A 167 -5.61 55.83 43.23
C ASP A 167 -6.03 56.37 44.62
N GLU A 168 -6.74 57.50 44.64
CA GLU A 168 -8.12 57.59 45.17
C GLU A 168 -8.89 58.80 44.60
#